data_AF-H2BEJ8-F1
#
_entry.id   AF-H2BEJ8-F1
#
_cell.length_a   1.000
_cell.length_b   1.000
_cell.length_c   1.000
_cell.angle_alpha   90.00
_cell.angle_beta   90.00
_cell.angle_gamma   90.00
#
_symmetry.space_group_name_H-M   'P 1'
#
loop_
_entity.id
_entity.type
_entity.pdbx_description
1 polymer ?
#
loop_
_entity_poly.entity_id
_entity_poly.type
_entity_poly.pdbx_seq_one_letter_code
_entity_poly.pdbx_strand_id
1 'polypeptide(L)'
;CMDESLALQPRDMYWNATGMMNNWWFRVRICQIGDGKLQFEHPTMAGRQEGGWMQRLKDDGLDPSKPKFSMRQQLGVDPIATGMEQAPDVIMTKPNIKRKLRMEDLTTAEAKAKAWFVVRGEV
;
A
#
# COMPACT_ATOMS: atom_id res chain seq x y z
N CYS A 1 14.94 19.49 1.84
CA CYS A 1 15.61 20.68 1.27
C CYS A 1 14.96 21.94 1.84
N MET A 2 15.62 23.08 1.68
CA MET A 2 15.16 24.41 2.08
C MET A 2 15.19 25.32 0.84
N ASP A 3 14.17 26.15 0.64
CA ASP A 3 14.15 27.13 -0.46
C ASP A 3 14.60 28.55 -0.01
N GLU A 4 14.60 29.50 -0.95
CA GLU A 4 14.98 30.91 -0.71
C GLU A 4 14.03 31.65 0.25
N SER A 5 12.79 31.16 0.40
CA SER A 5 11.77 31.69 1.31
C SER A 5 11.81 31.03 2.69
N LEU A 6 12.86 30.25 2.99
CA LEU A 6 13.05 29.49 4.21
C LEU A 6 12.04 28.34 4.41
N ALA A 7 11.33 27.91 3.38
CA ALA A 7 10.40 26.79 3.45
C ALA A 7 11.16 25.45 3.41
N LEU A 8 10.84 24.55 4.34
CA LEU A 8 11.47 23.24 4.48
C LEU A 8 10.53 22.13 4.03
N GLN A 9 11.09 21.09 3.40
CA GLN A 9 10.36 19.84 3.23
C GLN A 9 10.01 19.24 4.61
N PRO A 10 8.77 18.75 4.82
CA PRO A 10 8.36 18.21 6.10
C PRO A 10 8.96 16.83 6.38
N ARG A 11 9.15 16.53 7.66
CA ARG A 11 9.58 15.20 8.14
C ARG A 11 8.50 14.16 7.93
N ASP A 12 7.26 14.48 8.26
CA ASP A 12 6.12 13.57 8.28
C ASP A 12 5.25 13.73 7.04
N MET A 13 4.61 12.63 6.64
CA MET A 13 3.79 12.63 5.43
C MET A 13 2.50 13.39 5.69
N TYR A 14 2.24 14.38 4.85
CA TYR A 14 0.93 15.05 4.80
C TYR A 14 0.05 14.35 3.78
N TRP A 15 -0.89 13.54 4.26
CA TRP A 15 -1.83 12.84 3.38
C TRP A 15 -3.00 13.75 3.02
N ASN A 16 -3.38 13.75 1.74
CA ASN A 16 -4.54 14.48 1.24
C ASN A 16 -5.35 13.58 0.30
N ALA A 17 -6.60 13.95 0.07
CA ALA A 17 -7.56 13.12 -0.69
C ALA A 17 -7.13 12.82 -2.12
N THR A 18 -6.36 13.71 -2.77
CA THR A 18 -5.90 13.51 -4.16
C THR A 18 -4.57 12.78 -4.25
N GLY A 19 -3.85 12.61 -3.14
CA GLY A 19 -2.50 12.06 -3.11
C GLY A 19 -1.45 12.92 -3.82
N MET A 20 -1.78 14.19 -4.14
CA MET A 20 -0.90 15.07 -4.91
C MET A 20 0.02 15.91 -4.01
N MET A 21 1.11 16.44 -4.59
CA MET A 21 2.04 17.34 -3.92
C MET A 21 2.68 16.78 -2.64
N ASN A 22 2.89 15.46 -2.58
CA ASN A 22 3.65 14.87 -1.49
C ASN A 22 5.14 15.22 -1.62
N ASN A 23 5.64 16.05 -0.70
CA ASN A 23 7.01 16.56 -0.69
C ASN A 23 7.77 16.29 0.63
N TRP A 24 7.31 15.34 1.45
CA TRP A 24 8.05 14.94 2.65
C TRP A 24 9.42 14.37 2.30
N TRP A 25 10.31 14.23 3.29
CA TRP A 25 11.67 13.74 3.05
C TRP A 25 11.68 12.39 2.32
N PHE A 26 12.33 12.36 1.16
CA PHE A 26 12.56 11.14 0.40
C PHE A 26 13.57 10.25 1.14
N ARG A 27 13.24 8.97 1.31
CA ARG A 27 14.07 8.03 2.07
C ARG A 27 14.42 6.81 1.24
N VAL A 28 15.70 6.48 1.22
CA VAL A 28 16.24 5.24 0.64
C VAL A 28 16.76 4.38 1.78
N ARG A 29 16.29 3.14 1.86
CA ARG A 29 16.83 2.18 2.81
C ARG A 29 18.13 1.61 2.24
N ILE A 30 19.14 1.48 3.10
CA ILE A 30 20.44 0.90 2.75
C ILE A 30 20.55 -0.43 3.49
N CYS A 31 20.86 -1.48 2.74
CA CYS A 31 20.91 -2.86 3.23
C CYS A 31 22.28 -3.43 2.86
N GLN A 32 22.95 -4.06 3.81
CA GLN A 32 24.14 -4.83 3.48
C GLN A 32 23.70 -6.20 3.00
N ILE A 33 23.97 -6.49 1.73
CA ILE A 33 23.89 -7.86 1.21
C ILE A 33 25.32 -8.40 1.32
N GLY A 34 25.48 -9.68 1.66
CA GLY A 34 26.79 -10.31 1.86
C GLY A 34 27.85 -9.98 0.80
N ASP A 35 29.11 -10.28 1.12
CA ASP A 35 30.28 -9.95 0.29
C ASP A 35 30.53 -8.44 0.11
N GLY A 36 30.18 -7.63 1.13
CA GLY A 36 30.45 -6.19 1.13
C GLY A 36 29.59 -5.38 0.16
N LYS A 37 28.47 -5.93 -0.31
CA LYS A 37 27.55 -5.27 -1.25
C LYS A 37 26.49 -4.45 -0.50
N LEU A 38 26.07 -3.35 -1.10
CA LEU A 38 24.97 -2.53 -0.60
C LEU A 38 23.80 -2.57 -1.57
N GLN A 39 22.61 -2.84 -1.04
CA GLN A 39 21.36 -2.69 -1.76
C GLN A 39 20.64 -1.43 -1.28
N PHE A 40 20.25 -0.62 -2.24
CA PHE A 40 19.51 0.61 -2.04
C PHE A 40 18.06 0.37 -2.44
N GLU A 41 17.16 0.62 -1.51
CA GLU A 41 15.74 0.38 -1.68
C GLU A 41 14.98 1.71 -1.60
N HIS A 42 14.39 2.13 -2.72
CA HIS A 42 13.52 3.30 -2.80
C HIS A 42 12.18 3.06 -2.07
N PRO A 43 11.37 4.10 -1.78
CA PRO A 43 10.06 3.92 -1.15
C PRO A 43 9.12 3.02 -1.92
N THR A 44 9.00 3.25 -3.23
CA THR A 44 8.15 2.48 -4.16
C THR A 44 8.88 2.34 -5.50
N MET A 45 8.49 1.36 -6.30
CA MET A 45 8.92 1.27 -7.70
C MET A 45 8.06 2.15 -8.61
N ALA A 46 8.56 2.44 -9.81
CA ALA A 46 7.85 3.29 -10.77
C ALA A 46 6.65 2.55 -11.39
N GLY A 47 5.59 3.29 -11.69
CA GLY A 47 4.41 2.76 -12.36
C GLY A 47 3.63 1.78 -11.50
N ARG A 48 3.29 0.61 -12.07
CA ARG A 48 2.47 -0.43 -11.43
C ARG A 48 3.31 -1.57 -10.83
N GLN A 49 4.62 -1.39 -10.74
CA GLN A 49 5.52 -2.39 -10.19
C GLN A 49 5.45 -2.38 -8.67
N GLU A 50 5.32 -3.56 -8.07
CA GLU A 50 5.43 -3.74 -6.63
C GLU A 50 6.90 -3.69 -6.20
N GLY A 51 7.15 -3.21 -4.99
CA GLY A 51 8.48 -3.17 -4.39
C GLY A 51 8.78 -1.87 -3.67
N GLY A 52 10.01 -1.75 -3.20
CA GLY A 52 10.45 -0.67 -2.33
C GLY A 52 10.03 -0.89 -0.87
N TRP A 53 10.62 -0.10 0.03
CA TRP A 53 10.50 -0.35 1.46
C TRP A 53 9.07 -0.11 1.98
N MET A 54 8.27 0.71 1.28
CA MET A 54 6.87 0.92 1.65
C MET A 54 6.01 -0.30 1.37
N GLN A 55 6.30 -1.06 0.30
CA GLN A 55 5.56 -2.28 0.01
C GLN A 55 5.84 -3.32 1.09
N ARG A 56 7.12 -3.53 1.41
CA ARG A 56 7.50 -4.45 2.48
C ARG A 56 6.88 -4.09 3.82
N LEU A 57 6.83 -2.81 4.20
CA LEU A 57 6.14 -2.42 5.44
C LEU A 57 4.65 -2.81 5.43
N LYS A 58 3.95 -2.66 4.28
CA LYS A 58 2.56 -3.12 4.18
C LYS A 58 2.47 -4.64 4.31
N ASP A 59 3.39 -5.37 3.70
CA ASP A 59 3.44 -6.83 3.77
C ASP A 59 3.71 -7.31 5.21
N ASP A 60 4.51 -6.57 5.97
CA ASP A 60 4.75 -6.77 7.40
C ASP A 60 3.60 -6.28 8.31
N GLY A 61 2.50 -5.78 7.73
CA GLY A 61 1.34 -5.25 8.47
C GLY A 61 1.57 -3.91 9.17
N LEU A 62 2.62 -3.18 8.77
CA LEU A 62 3.01 -1.88 9.30
C LEU A 62 2.48 -0.74 8.43
N ASP A 63 2.26 0.43 9.05
CA ASP A 63 1.77 1.62 8.35
C ASP A 63 2.92 2.40 7.68
N PRO A 64 3.00 2.44 6.33
CA PRO A 64 4.05 3.17 5.61
C PRO A 64 3.94 4.70 5.72
N SER A 65 2.79 5.23 6.17
CA SER A 65 2.60 6.67 6.41
C SER A 65 3.34 7.16 7.66
N LYS A 66 3.55 6.25 8.62
CA LYS A 66 4.19 6.52 9.92
C LYS A 66 5.34 5.55 10.18
N PRO A 67 6.36 5.53 9.31
CA PRO A 67 7.45 4.56 9.42
C PRO A 67 8.33 4.86 10.63
N LYS A 68 8.62 3.82 11.42
CA LYS A 68 9.54 3.87 12.56
C LYS A 68 10.93 3.41 12.12
N PHE A 69 11.86 4.36 11.98
CA PHE A 69 13.24 4.08 11.55
C PHE A 69 14.25 3.97 12.70
N SER A 70 13.86 4.44 13.90
CA SER A 70 14.75 4.58 15.05
C SER A 70 14.95 3.28 15.84
N MET A 71 14.24 2.20 15.50
CA MET A 71 14.48 0.88 16.07
C MET A 71 15.13 0.00 15.01
N ARG A 72 16.34 -0.48 15.30
CA ARG A 72 16.78 -1.78 14.77
C ARG A 72 15.74 -2.78 15.26
N GLN A 73 14.72 -3.05 14.45
CA GLN A 73 14.00 -4.28 14.62
C GLN A 73 15.02 -5.36 14.29
N GLN A 74 15.48 -6.05 15.33
CA GLN A 74 16.16 -7.33 15.22
C GLN A 74 15.14 -8.34 14.66
N LEU A 75 14.69 -8.14 13.42
CA LEU A 75 14.14 -9.21 12.62
C LEU A 75 15.34 -9.75 11.87
N GLY A 76 15.89 -10.82 12.44
CA GLY A 76 17.06 -11.49 11.91
C GLY A 76 16.85 -11.89 10.45
N VAL A 77 17.98 -11.91 9.75
CA VAL A 77 18.22 -12.61 8.48
C VAL A 77 17.30 -12.18 7.35
N ASP A 78 17.86 -11.48 6.37
CA ASP A 78 17.22 -11.27 5.07
C ASP A 78 16.71 -12.61 4.51
N PRO A 79 15.38 -12.83 4.40
CA PRO A 79 14.89 -13.94 3.61
C PRO A 79 14.86 -13.43 2.17
N ILE A 80 15.89 -13.81 1.42
CA ILE A 80 15.68 -14.10 0.01
C ILE A 80 14.55 -15.14 -0.04
N ALA A 81 13.45 -14.78 -0.69
CA ALA A 81 12.35 -15.66 -1.05
C ALA A 81 11.69 -16.46 0.10
N THR A 82 10.60 -15.96 0.67
CA THR A 82 9.56 -16.84 1.21
C THR A 82 8.21 -16.21 0.88
N GLY A 83 7.38 -16.97 0.16
CA GLY A 83 6.07 -16.54 -0.31
C GLY A 83 5.24 -15.94 0.81
N MET A 84 4.82 -14.69 0.63
CA MET A 84 4.02 -13.98 1.61
C MET A 84 2.55 -14.33 1.44
N GLU A 85 1.98 -14.78 2.55
CA GLU A 85 0.57 -15.02 2.78
C GLU A 85 -0.19 -13.75 2.39
N GLN A 86 -1.12 -13.89 1.42
CA GLN A 86 -1.94 -12.78 0.98
C GLN A 86 -2.62 -12.16 2.21
N ALA A 87 -2.46 -10.85 2.39
CA ALA A 87 -3.18 -10.12 3.44
C ALA A 87 -4.65 -10.58 3.45
N PRO A 88 -5.26 -10.78 4.64
CA PRO A 88 -6.61 -11.32 4.73
C PRO A 88 -7.51 -10.49 3.83
N ASP A 89 -8.10 -11.17 2.87
CA ASP A 89 -8.82 -10.55 1.79
C ASP A 89 -9.93 -9.67 2.40
N VAL A 90 -9.86 -8.36 2.19
CA VAL A 90 -10.77 -7.42 2.86
C VAL A 90 -12.18 -7.72 2.37
N ILE A 91 -12.96 -8.36 3.24
CA ILE A 91 -14.33 -8.77 2.93
C ILE A 91 -15.19 -7.50 2.88
N MET A 92 -15.32 -6.96 1.67
CA MET A 92 -16.24 -5.85 1.35
C MET A 92 -17.68 -6.35 1.10
N THR A 93 -17.96 -7.63 1.40
CA THR A 93 -19.29 -8.24 1.29
C THR A 93 -19.83 -8.62 2.67
N LYS A 94 -21.16 -8.63 2.82
CA LYS A 94 -21.77 -9.03 4.11
C LYS A 94 -21.78 -10.56 4.19
N PRO A 95 -21.20 -11.20 5.23
CA PRO A 95 -21.03 -12.65 5.28
C PRO A 95 -22.34 -13.46 5.22
N ASN A 96 -23.47 -12.82 5.52
CA ASN A 96 -24.80 -13.44 5.50
C ASN A 96 -25.56 -13.24 4.18
N ILE A 97 -25.00 -12.52 3.20
CA ILE A 97 -25.66 -12.22 1.93
C ILE A 97 -24.89 -12.89 0.79
N LYS A 98 -25.37 -14.07 0.36
CA LYS A 98 -24.78 -14.85 -0.74
C LYS A 98 -25.57 -14.73 -2.04
N ARG A 99 -26.32 -13.63 -2.22
CA ARG A 99 -27.13 -13.43 -3.42
C ARG A 99 -26.22 -13.17 -4.61
N LYS A 100 -26.00 -14.21 -5.41
CA LYS A 100 -25.24 -14.11 -6.66
C LYS A 100 -26.14 -13.52 -7.74
N LEU A 101 -25.76 -12.39 -8.31
CA LEU A 101 -26.46 -11.79 -9.46
C LEU A 101 -25.74 -12.11 -10.76
N ARG A 102 -26.51 -12.39 -11.81
CA ARG A 102 -25.99 -12.49 -13.18
C ARG A 102 -26.15 -11.15 -13.90
N MET A 103 -25.42 -10.96 -15.00
CA MET A 103 -25.47 -9.71 -15.77
C MET A 103 -26.88 -9.36 -16.28
N GLU A 104 -27.70 -10.37 -16.55
CA GLU A 104 -29.10 -10.21 -16.94
C GLU A 104 -29.96 -9.51 -15.87
N ASP A 105 -29.73 -9.82 -14.59
CA ASP A 105 -30.47 -9.24 -13.44
C ASP A 105 -30.16 -7.74 -13.22
N LEU A 106 -29.02 -7.26 -13.75
CA LEU A 106 -28.62 -5.86 -13.67
C LEU A 106 -29.28 -4.98 -14.74
N THR A 107 -29.85 -5.60 -15.78
CA THR A 107 -30.53 -4.87 -16.86
C THR A 107 -32.00 -4.56 -16.54
N THR A 108 -32.55 -5.18 -15.50
CA THR A 108 -33.93 -4.99 -15.05
C THR A 108 -34.16 -3.55 -14.59
N ALA A 109 -35.38 -3.03 -14.84
CA ALA A 109 -35.75 -1.67 -14.43
C ALA A 109 -35.59 -1.42 -12.92
N GLU A 110 -35.75 -2.47 -12.09
CA GLU A 110 -35.55 -2.40 -10.65
C GLU A 110 -34.08 -2.17 -10.25
N ALA A 111 -33.13 -2.80 -10.96
CA ALA A 111 -31.70 -2.60 -10.73
C ALA A 111 -31.25 -1.19 -11.11
N LYS A 112 -31.83 -0.63 -12.20
CA LYS A 112 -31.61 0.76 -12.60
C LYS A 112 -32.17 1.77 -11.60
N ALA A 113 -33.31 1.46 -10.97
CA ALA A 113 -33.92 2.32 -9.96
C ALA A 113 -33.18 2.31 -8.61
N LYS A 114 -32.56 1.18 -8.24
CA LYS A 114 -31.91 0.99 -6.93
C LYS A 114 -30.38 1.11 -6.93
N ALA A 115 -29.74 1.39 -8.06
CA ALA A 115 -28.30 1.64 -8.21
C ALA A 115 -27.40 0.65 -7.43
N TRP A 116 -27.43 -0.62 -7.82
CA TRP A 116 -26.67 -1.68 -7.14
C TRP A 116 -25.16 -1.60 -7.41
N PHE A 117 -24.36 -1.83 -6.36
CA PHE A 117 -22.91 -2.00 -6.45
C PHE A 117 -22.59 -3.49 -6.27
N VAL A 118 -22.03 -4.12 -7.30
CA VAL A 118 -21.71 -5.54 -7.28
C VAL A 118 -20.23 -5.72 -6.92
N VAL A 119 -19.94 -6.41 -5.83
CA VAL A 119 -18.58 -6.76 -5.41
C VAL A 119 -18.46 -8.28 -5.43
N ARG A 120 -17.57 -8.81 -6.29
CA ARG A 120 -17.35 -10.27 -6.45
C ARG A 120 -18.61 -11.09 -6.78
N GLY A 121 -19.59 -10.46 -7.45
CA GLY A 121 -20.85 -11.08 -7.81
C GLY A 121 -21.93 -11.04 -6.73
N GLU A 122 -21.66 -10.37 -5.60
CA GLU A 122 -22.60 -10.15 -4.49
C GLU A 122 -23.02 -8.67 -4.43
N VAL A 123 -24.23 -8.40 -3.92
CA VAL A 123 -24.80 -7.06 -3.66
C VAL A 123 -25.23 -6.95 -2.21
#